data_AF-A0A9P3JD05-F1
#
_entry.id   AF-A0A9P3JD05-F1
#
_cell.length_a   1.000
_cell.length_b   1.000
_cell.length_c   1.000
_cell.angle_alpha   90.00
_cell.angle_beta   90.00
_cell.angle_gamma   90.00
#
_symmetry.space_group_name_H-M   'P 1'
#
loop_
_entity.id
_entity.type
_entity.pdbx_description
1 polymer ?
#
loop_
_entity_poly.entity_id
_entity_poly.type
_entity_poly.pdbx_seq_one_letter_code
_entity_poly.pdbx_strand_id
1 'polypeptide(L)'
;MPGGQEAAVDPGSTAATSTAGTTSREDSTAEGATQAKWSYQSNPFIPRDVAEIVVVRHGETTWNRENRMQGQTESDLSDAGRAQARALAARFASGYLPFAAAYSSDLRRAAETAEVVVDAVGMRGEEVLRLKGLRERSLGVLEGLIRDEALRKHPEAYLTLASKDWSQPIPGGRAWRTCMGESQQLSITLQRSILARECSL
;
A
#
# COMPACT_ATOMS: atom_id res chain seq x y z
N MET A 1 -9.01 49.14 58.79
CA MET A 1 -8.12 49.49 57.67
C MET A 1 -8.50 48.61 56.49
N PRO A 2 -8.82 49.19 55.31
CA PRO A 2 -9.73 48.61 54.33
C PRO A 2 -9.05 48.23 53.00
N GLY A 3 -9.80 47.54 52.14
CA GLY A 3 -9.56 47.33 50.70
C GLY A 3 -10.37 46.11 50.27
N GLY A 4 -11.55 46.22 49.63
CA GLY A 4 -11.90 47.03 48.45
C GLY A 4 -11.30 46.32 47.23
N GLN A 5 -12.02 45.80 46.23
CA GLN A 5 -13.24 46.30 45.57
C GLN A 5 -13.97 45.16 44.83
N GLU A 6 -15.30 45.23 44.85
CA GLU A 6 -16.18 44.80 43.75
C GLU A 6 -16.12 45.84 42.60
N ALA A 7 -16.27 45.37 41.36
CA ALA A 7 -16.89 46.03 40.20
C ALA A 7 -16.43 45.28 38.93
N ALA A 8 -17.17 45.16 37.84
CA ALA A 8 -18.57 45.36 37.50
C ALA A 8 -18.71 44.75 36.09
N VAL A 9 -19.85 44.14 35.82
CA VAL A 9 -20.23 43.64 34.49
C VAL A 9 -20.75 44.84 33.69
N ASP A 10 -20.17 45.10 32.51
CA ASP A 10 -20.67 46.12 31.57
C ASP A 10 -21.11 45.47 30.25
N PRO A 11 -22.39 45.59 29.83
CA PRO A 11 -22.89 45.14 28.55
C PRO A 11 -23.07 46.32 27.58
N GLY A 12 -22.28 46.35 26.51
CA GLY A 12 -22.50 47.23 25.35
C GLY A 12 -21.81 46.62 24.12
N SER A 13 -22.54 46.06 23.16
CA SER A 13 -23.18 46.76 22.04
C SER A 13 -22.20 47.63 21.24
N THR A 14 -21.69 47.09 20.13
CA THR A 14 -21.54 47.85 18.87
C THR A 14 -21.59 46.90 17.69
N ALA A 15 -22.43 47.28 16.72
CA ALA A 15 -22.68 46.57 15.48
C ALA A 15 -21.48 46.66 14.52
N ALA A 16 -21.21 45.58 13.80
CA ALA A 16 -20.39 45.58 12.59
C ALA A 16 -21.14 44.87 11.46
N THR A 17 -21.68 45.73 10.61
CA THR A 17 -22.21 45.61 9.25
C THR A 17 -21.87 44.33 8.48
N SER A 18 -22.92 43.72 7.95
CA SER A 18 -22.89 42.69 6.91
C SER A 18 -22.29 43.22 5.60
N THR A 19 -21.42 42.43 4.97
CA THR A 19 -21.25 42.47 3.51
C THR A 19 -21.25 41.05 3.00
N ALA A 20 -22.32 40.70 2.29
CA ALA A 20 -22.47 39.46 1.57
C ALA A 20 -21.53 39.47 0.36
N GLY A 21 -20.55 38.57 0.36
CA GLY A 21 -19.73 38.25 -0.80
C GLY A 21 -20.14 36.89 -1.34
N THR A 22 -21.07 36.88 -2.29
CA THR A 22 -21.38 35.72 -3.11
C THR A 22 -20.18 35.46 -4.02
N THR A 23 -19.41 34.40 -3.76
CA THR A 23 -18.51 33.83 -4.76
C THR A 23 -19.03 32.46 -5.17
N SER A 24 -19.64 32.45 -6.34
CA SER A 24 -19.95 31.25 -7.12
C SER A 24 -18.70 30.39 -7.26
N ARG A 25 -18.72 29.19 -6.68
CA ARG A 25 -17.77 28.13 -7.01
C ARG A 25 -18.12 27.65 -8.42
N GLU A 26 -17.31 28.06 -9.38
CA GLU A 26 -17.34 27.55 -10.74
C GLU A 26 -16.97 26.06 -10.72
N ASP A 27 -17.83 25.23 -11.31
CA ASP A 27 -17.57 23.85 -11.69
C ASP A 27 -16.33 23.82 -12.61
N SER A 28 -15.21 23.31 -12.10
CA SER A 28 -14.08 22.95 -12.95
C SER A 28 -14.16 21.46 -13.29
N THR A 29 -14.59 21.20 -14.52
CA THR A 29 -14.47 19.91 -15.19
C THR A 29 -13.02 19.43 -15.13
N ALA A 30 -12.81 18.27 -14.51
CA ALA A 30 -11.53 17.59 -14.40
C ALA A 30 -11.11 16.98 -15.76
N GLU A 31 -10.72 17.82 -16.71
CA GLU A 31 -10.00 17.40 -17.91
C GLU A 31 -8.57 17.93 -17.83
N GLY A 32 -7.61 17.04 -17.50
CA GLY A 32 -6.21 17.44 -17.48
C GLY A 32 -5.30 16.65 -16.53
N ALA A 33 -5.55 15.36 -16.31
CA ALA A 33 -4.49 14.51 -15.78
C ALA A 33 -3.45 14.29 -16.90
N THR A 34 -2.44 15.14 -16.94
CA THR A 34 -1.28 14.99 -17.82
C THR A 34 -0.72 13.58 -17.67
N GLN A 35 -0.78 12.80 -18.75
CA GLN A 35 -0.06 11.53 -18.88
C GLN A 35 1.44 11.84 -18.72
N ALA A 36 1.98 11.70 -17.53
CA ALA A 36 3.41 11.67 -17.32
C ALA A 36 3.97 10.51 -18.15
N LYS A 37 4.64 10.84 -19.25
CA LYS A 37 5.29 9.90 -20.15
C LYS A 37 6.42 9.21 -19.37
N TRP A 38 6.11 8.08 -18.76
CA TRP A 38 7.09 7.19 -18.13
C TRP A 38 7.90 6.52 -19.24
N SER A 39 9.10 7.03 -19.50
CA SER A 39 10.07 6.34 -20.36
C SER A 39 11.17 5.76 -19.48
N TYR A 40 11.40 4.45 -19.55
CA TYR A 40 12.64 3.86 -19.06
C TYR A 40 13.77 4.24 -20.01
N GLN A 41 14.27 5.45 -19.86
CA GLN A 41 15.59 5.77 -20.37
C GLN A 41 16.54 5.21 -19.32
N SER A 42 17.40 4.26 -19.70
CA SER A 42 18.49 3.78 -18.86
C SER A 42 19.17 5.00 -18.24
N ASN A 43 18.95 5.25 -16.96
CA ASN A 43 19.46 6.44 -16.32
C ASN A 43 20.99 6.30 -16.33
N PRO A 44 21.74 7.16 -17.04
CA PRO A 44 23.19 7.01 -17.21
C PRO A 44 23.96 7.18 -15.88
N PHE A 45 23.27 7.62 -14.82
CA PHE A 45 23.80 7.75 -13.47
C PHE A 45 23.55 6.52 -12.59
N ILE A 46 22.80 5.52 -13.06
CA ILE A 46 22.65 4.24 -12.36
C ILE A 46 23.85 3.35 -12.75
N PRO A 47 24.71 2.97 -11.79
CA PRO A 47 25.83 2.08 -12.05
C PRO A 47 25.36 0.72 -12.64
N ARG A 48 26.17 0.08 -13.48
CA ARG A 48 25.79 -1.22 -14.10
C ARG A 48 25.85 -2.41 -13.13
N ASP A 49 26.31 -2.19 -11.90
CA ASP A 49 26.47 -3.17 -10.82
C ASP A 49 25.37 -3.07 -9.75
N VAL A 50 24.30 -2.30 -10.00
CA VAL A 50 23.13 -2.26 -9.11
C VAL A 50 21.91 -2.93 -9.73
N ALA A 51 21.15 -3.62 -8.89
CA ALA A 51 19.87 -4.20 -9.28
C ALA A 51 18.73 -3.20 -9.02
N GLU A 52 17.92 -2.95 -10.04
CA GLU A 52 16.68 -2.18 -9.89
C GLU A 52 15.55 -3.10 -9.41
N ILE A 53 14.86 -2.71 -8.34
CA ILE A 53 13.74 -3.46 -7.78
C ILE A 53 12.48 -2.63 -7.92
N VAL A 54 11.53 -3.14 -8.71
CA VAL A 54 10.19 -2.56 -8.83
C VAL A 54 9.24 -3.28 -7.88
N VAL A 55 8.72 -2.55 -6.89
CA VAL A 55 7.78 -3.10 -5.90
C VAL A 55 6.36 -2.69 -6.25
N VAL A 56 5.48 -3.69 -6.42
CA VAL A 56 4.07 -3.49 -6.76
C VAL A 56 3.21 -4.05 -5.64
N ARG A 57 2.28 -3.24 -5.14
CA ARG A 57 1.19 -3.74 -4.28
C ARG A 57 0.11 -4.35 -5.15
N HIS A 58 -0.52 -5.44 -4.67
CA HIS A 58 -1.69 -6.00 -5.33
C HIS A 58 -2.79 -4.95 -5.56
N GLY A 59 -3.62 -5.15 -6.58
CA GLY A 59 -4.80 -4.31 -6.82
C GLY A 59 -5.80 -4.37 -5.66
N GLU A 60 -6.73 -3.43 -5.62
CA GLU A 60 -7.81 -3.41 -4.63
C GLU A 60 -8.55 -4.75 -4.56
N THR A 61 -8.82 -5.24 -3.35
CA THR A 61 -9.68 -6.42 -3.11
C THR A 61 -11.07 -6.04 -2.63
N THR A 62 -12.00 -6.99 -2.67
CA THR A 62 -13.33 -6.85 -2.05
C THR A 62 -13.22 -6.46 -0.57
N TRP A 63 -12.25 -7.01 0.15
CA TRP A 63 -12.00 -6.67 1.56
C TRP A 63 -11.41 -5.28 1.75
N ASN A 64 -10.63 -4.74 0.80
CA ASN A 64 -10.21 -3.35 0.86
C ASN A 64 -11.42 -2.42 0.80
N ARG A 65 -12.33 -2.67 -0.15
CA ARG A 65 -13.57 -1.88 -0.33
C ARG A 65 -14.47 -1.93 0.90
N GLU A 66 -14.48 -3.06 1.61
CA GLU A 66 -15.24 -3.27 2.83
C GLU A 66 -14.50 -2.83 4.11
N ASN A 67 -13.28 -2.30 4.00
CA ASN A 67 -12.41 -1.95 5.14
C ASN A 67 -12.18 -3.11 6.13
N ARG A 68 -12.13 -4.35 5.61
CA ARG A 68 -11.78 -5.54 6.38
C ARG A 68 -10.27 -5.69 6.45
N MET A 69 -9.78 -6.02 7.64
CA MET A 69 -8.35 -6.29 7.83
C MET A 69 -7.93 -7.54 7.07
N GLN A 70 -6.86 -7.40 6.29
CA GLN A 70 -6.30 -8.47 5.48
C GLN A 70 -4.97 -8.92 6.05
N GLY A 71 -4.79 -10.24 6.13
CA GLY A 71 -3.51 -10.88 6.40
C GLY A 71 -3.28 -11.97 5.35
N GLN A 72 -3.25 -13.22 5.78
CA GLN A 72 -3.02 -14.36 4.88
C GLN A 72 -4.31 -15.02 4.38
N THR A 73 -5.46 -14.65 4.92
CA THR A 73 -6.77 -15.05 4.40
C THR A 73 -6.97 -14.45 3.01
N GLU A 74 -7.57 -15.25 2.13
CA GLU A 74 -7.82 -14.86 0.75
C GLU A 74 -9.01 -13.91 0.64
N SER A 75 -8.86 -12.94 -0.25
CA SER A 75 -9.96 -12.14 -0.79
C SER A 75 -9.65 -11.83 -2.25
N ASP A 76 -10.66 -11.89 -3.09
CA ASP A 76 -10.49 -11.69 -4.53
C ASP A 76 -10.26 -10.20 -4.85
N LEU A 77 -9.56 -9.94 -5.97
CA LEU A 77 -9.50 -8.59 -6.53
C LEU A 77 -10.92 -8.10 -6.84
N SER A 78 -11.17 -6.81 -6.59
CA SER A 78 -12.37 -6.14 -7.10
C SER A 78 -12.21 -5.87 -8.60
N ASP A 79 -13.30 -5.48 -9.28
CA ASP A 79 -13.22 -5.05 -10.67
C ASP A 79 -12.31 -3.82 -10.82
N ALA A 80 -12.32 -2.92 -9.83
CA ALA A 80 -11.41 -1.79 -9.76
C ALA A 80 -9.96 -2.26 -9.58
N GLY A 81 -9.70 -3.26 -8.74
CA GLY A 81 -8.37 -3.85 -8.56
C GLY A 81 -7.82 -4.48 -9.85
N ARG A 82 -8.66 -5.22 -10.58
CA ARG A 82 -8.30 -5.74 -11.90
C ARG A 82 -8.03 -4.63 -12.91
N ALA A 83 -8.80 -3.53 -12.87
CA ALA A 83 -8.56 -2.37 -13.72
C ALA A 83 -7.24 -1.66 -13.38
N GLN A 84 -6.88 -1.57 -12.10
CA GLN A 84 -5.58 -1.05 -11.64
C GLN A 84 -4.42 -1.89 -12.18
N ALA A 85 -4.52 -3.23 -12.08
CA ALA A 85 -3.51 -4.13 -12.62
C ALA A 85 -3.32 -3.94 -14.14
N ARG A 86 -4.41 -3.85 -14.91
CA ARG A 86 -4.34 -3.58 -16.36
C ARG A 86 -3.73 -2.21 -16.69
N ALA A 87 -4.06 -1.17 -15.92
CA ALA A 87 -3.48 0.16 -16.13
C ALA A 87 -1.96 0.17 -15.86
N LEU A 88 -1.52 -0.55 -14.82
CA LEU A 88 -0.10 -0.75 -14.53
C LEU A 88 0.60 -1.53 -15.65
N ALA A 89 -0.03 -2.60 -16.12
CA ALA A 89 0.48 -3.43 -17.23
C ALA A 89 0.68 -2.58 -18.50
N ALA A 90 -0.31 -1.76 -18.88
CA ALA A 90 -0.21 -0.84 -20.01
C ALA A 90 0.94 0.17 -19.83
N ARG A 91 1.15 0.67 -18.60
CA ARG A 91 2.25 1.58 -18.29
C ARG A 91 3.61 0.91 -18.50
N PHE A 92 3.80 -0.33 -18.03
CA PHE A 92 5.06 -1.04 -18.24
C PHE A 92 5.31 -1.42 -19.69
N ALA A 93 4.28 -1.84 -20.43
CA ALA A 93 4.38 -2.10 -21.87
C ALA A 93 4.85 -0.86 -22.66
N SER A 94 4.39 0.33 -22.26
CA SER A 94 4.80 1.59 -22.90
C SER A 94 6.23 2.04 -22.56
N GLY A 95 6.78 1.54 -21.45
CA GLY A 95 8.00 2.05 -20.85
C GLY A 95 9.28 1.35 -21.28
N TYR A 96 9.23 0.18 -21.95
CA TYR A 96 10.38 -0.70 -22.22
C TYR A 96 11.26 -0.94 -20.98
N LEU A 97 10.71 -1.62 -19.97
CA LEU A 97 11.47 -2.18 -18.85
C LEU A 97 11.71 -3.68 -19.10
N PRO A 98 12.91 -4.13 -19.51
CA PRO A 98 13.20 -5.55 -19.59
C PRO A 98 13.33 -6.11 -18.16
N PHE A 99 12.30 -6.81 -17.70
CA PHE A 99 12.34 -7.49 -16.41
C PHE A 99 13.14 -8.79 -16.53
N ALA A 100 14.20 -8.92 -15.74
CA ALA A 100 15.00 -10.15 -15.68
C ALA A 100 14.31 -11.28 -14.88
N ALA A 101 13.41 -10.92 -13.96
CA ALA A 101 12.65 -11.85 -13.13
C ALA A 101 11.39 -11.19 -12.57
N ALA A 102 10.38 -12.02 -12.28
CA ALA A 102 9.15 -11.62 -11.62
C ALA A 102 8.88 -12.49 -10.39
N TYR A 103 8.47 -11.86 -9.29
CA TYR A 103 8.17 -12.51 -8.02
C TYR A 103 6.84 -12.01 -7.49
N SER A 104 6.09 -12.90 -6.83
CA SER A 104 4.84 -12.53 -6.17
C SER A 104 4.67 -13.31 -4.87
N SER A 105 3.85 -12.79 -3.96
CA SER A 105 3.21 -13.66 -2.97
C SER A 105 2.39 -14.74 -3.68
N ASP A 106 2.25 -15.91 -3.05
CA ASP A 106 1.34 -16.96 -3.49
C ASP A 106 -0.13 -16.72 -3.13
N LEU A 107 -0.45 -15.59 -2.47
CA LEU A 107 -1.83 -15.16 -2.26
C LEU A 107 -2.48 -14.75 -3.58
N ARG A 108 -3.71 -15.18 -3.81
CA ARG A 108 -4.40 -15.05 -5.13
C ARG A 108 -4.41 -13.61 -5.64
N ARG A 109 -4.73 -12.65 -4.77
CA ARG A 109 -4.76 -11.22 -5.12
C ARG A 109 -3.43 -10.68 -5.67
N ALA A 110 -2.31 -11.15 -5.12
CA ALA A 110 -0.98 -10.73 -5.56
C ALA A 110 -0.58 -11.46 -6.84
N ALA A 111 -0.81 -12.77 -6.90
CA ALA A 111 -0.54 -13.59 -8.08
C ALA A 111 -1.32 -13.10 -9.31
N GLU A 112 -2.62 -12.84 -9.19
CA GLU A 112 -3.47 -12.31 -10.27
C GLU A 112 -2.99 -10.92 -10.74
N THR A 113 -2.58 -10.05 -9.81
CA THR A 113 -2.01 -8.75 -10.17
C THR A 113 -0.70 -8.93 -10.94
N ALA A 114 0.19 -9.82 -10.48
CA ALA A 114 1.48 -10.05 -11.11
C ALA A 114 1.33 -10.65 -12.52
N GLU A 115 0.45 -11.64 -12.69
CA GLU A 115 0.15 -12.29 -13.98
C GLU A 115 -0.28 -11.28 -15.04
N VAL A 116 -1.26 -10.44 -14.72
CA VAL A 116 -1.74 -9.38 -15.64
C VAL A 116 -0.61 -8.43 -16.05
N VAL A 117 0.32 -8.15 -15.14
CA VAL A 117 1.43 -7.24 -15.38
C VAL A 117 2.54 -7.89 -16.22
N VAL A 118 2.92 -9.14 -15.92
CA VAL A 118 4.02 -9.82 -16.63
C VAL A 118 3.64 -10.17 -18.07
N ASP A 119 2.38 -10.55 -18.32
CA ASP A 119 1.88 -10.87 -19.65
C ASP A 119 2.03 -9.66 -20.60
N ALA A 120 1.87 -8.44 -20.09
CA ALA A 120 2.00 -7.21 -20.88
C ALA A 120 3.45 -6.84 -21.23
N VAL A 121 4.44 -7.42 -20.56
CA VAL A 121 5.88 -7.17 -20.80
C VAL A 121 6.58 -8.35 -21.48
N GLY A 122 5.80 -9.31 -21.99
CA GLY A 122 6.30 -10.45 -22.76
C GLY A 122 6.85 -11.61 -21.93
N MET A 123 6.62 -11.60 -20.62
CA MET A 123 6.84 -12.75 -19.74
C MET A 123 5.52 -13.49 -19.57
N ARG A 124 5.53 -14.83 -19.46
CA ARG A 124 4.30 -15.57 -19.19
C ARG A 124 4.01 -15.60 -17.69
N GLY A 125 2.73 -15.63 -17.32
CA GLY A 125 2.30 -15.81 -15.93
C GLY A 125 2.98 -16.96 -15.16
N GLU A 126 3.28 -18.10 -15.82
CA GLU A 126 3.97 -19.22 -15.16
C GLU A 126 5.43 -18.95 -14.81
N GLU A 127 6.02 -17.87 -15.36
CA GLU A 127 7.38 -17.43 -15.06
C GLU A 127 7.44 -16.59 -13.77
N VAL A 128 6.28 -16.23 -13.20
CA VAL A 128 6.21 -15.55 -11.89
C VAL A 128 6.53 -16.54 -10.77
N LEU A 129 7.65 -16.31 -10.08
CA LEU A 129 8.03 -17.10 -8.93
C LEU A 129 7.18 -16.70 -7.70
N ARG A 130 6.25 -17.58 -7.32
CA ARG A 130 5.36 -17.37 -6.17
C ARG A 130 6.02 -17.82 -4.86
N LEU A 131 6.13 -16.90 -3.91
CA LEU A 131 6.92 -17.06 -2.69
C LEU A 131 6.08 -16.78 -1.44
N LYS A 132 5.98 -17.76 -0.54
CA LYS A 132 5.30 -17.60 0.76
C LYS A 132 5.93 -16.51 1.63
N GLY A 133 7.22 -16.26 1.48
CA GLY A 133 7.93 -15.20 2.21
C GLY A 133 7.52 -13.78 1.80
N LEU A 134 6.81 -13.62 0.67
CA LEU A 134 6.24 -12.34 0.24
C LEU A 134 4.79 -12.14 0.70
N ARG A 135 4.22 -13.09 1.47
CA ARG A 135 2.86 -12.93 2.03
C ARG A 135 2.82 -11.77 3.01
N GLU A 136 1.68 -11.10 3.04
CA GLU A 136 1.32 -10.14 4.08
C GLU A 136 1.49 -10.78 5.48
N ARG A 137 1.74 -9.94 6.49
CA ARG A 137 1.74 -10.35 7.88
C ARG A 137 0.40 -11.03 8.21
N SER A 138 0.45 -12.21 8.82
CA SER A 138 -0.80 -12.81 9.32
C SER A 138 -1.28 -12.03 10.53
N LEU A 139 -2.55 -11.62 10.49
CA LEU A 139 -3.23 -10.89 11.55
C LEU A 139 -4.08 -11.82 12.42
N GLY A 140 -4.06 -13.14 12.16
CA GLY A 140 -4.73 -14.14 12.98
C GLY A 140 -6.20 -13.85 13.19
N VAL A 141 -6.61 -13.74 14.46
CA VAL A 141 -8.00 -13.50 14.87
C VAL A 141 -8.60 -12.19 14.34
N LEU A 142 -7.78 -11.28 13.80
CA LEU A 142 -8.23 -10.00 13.26
C LEU A 142 -8.61 -10.07 11.78
N GLU A 143 -8.19 -11.11 11.06
CA GLU A 143 -8.43 -11.21 9.62
C GLU A 143 -9.94 -11.29 9.31
N GLY A 144 -10.39 -10.49 8.34
CA GLY A 144 -11.79 -10.41 7.91
C GLY A 144 -12.68 -9.51 8.76
N LEU A 145 -12.22 -9.05 9.92
CA LEU A 145 -12.95 -8.10 10.75
C LEU A 145 -12.75 -6.67 10.25
N ILE A 146 -13.79 -5.85 10.36
CA ILE A 146 -13.62 -4.40 10.31
C ILE A 146 -13.06 -3.90 11.65
N ARG A 147 -12.48 -2.70 11.65
CA ARG A 147 -11.80 -2.12 12.82
C ARG A 147 -12.64 -2.16 14.10
N ASP A 148 -13.89 -1.72 14.02
CA ASP A 148 -14.75 -1.59 15.21
C ASP A 148 -15.15 -2.98 15.75
N GLU A 149 -15.35 -3.96 14.88
CA GLU A 149 -15.59 -5.36 15.29
C GLU A 149 -14.35 -5.97 15.96
N ALA A 150 -13.17 -5.70 15.42
CA ALA A 150 -11.93 -6.18 15.98
C ALA A 150 -11.64 -5.61 17.37
N LEU A 151 -11.83 -4.30 17.54
CA LEU A 151 -11.67 -3.65 18.84
C LEU A 151 -12.65 -4.24 19.87
N ARG A 152 -13.88 -4.55 19.45
CA ARG A 152 -14.91 -5.11 20.34
C ARG A 152 -14.72 -6.59 20.65
N LYS A 153 -14.36 -7.42 19.65
CA LYS A 153 -14.25 -8.89 19.79
C LYS A 153 -12.88 -9.33 20.31
N HIS A 154 -11.81 -8.63 19.90
CA HIS A 154 -10.42 -8.98 20.21
C HIS A 154 -9.61 -7.72 20.57
N PRO A 155 -9.97 -7.00 21.66
CA PRO A 155 -9.33 -5.73 22.02
C PRO A 155 -7.83 -5.87 22.23
N GLU A 156 -7.36 -6.94 22.88
CA GLU A 156 -5.93 -7.18 23.10
C GLU A 156 -5.18 -7.39 21.77
N ALA A 157 -5.71 -8.22 20.88
CA ALA A 157 -5.13 -8.45 19.56
C ALA A 157 -5.06 -7.15 18.74
N TYR A 158 -6.12 -6.34 18.78
CA TYR A 158 -6.17 -5.05 18.10
C TYR A 158 -5.15 -4.06 18.69
N LEU A 159 -5.01 -4.01 20.02
CA LEU A 159 -4.00 -3.19 20.67
C LEU A 159 -2.58 -3.67 20.34
N THR A 160 -2.33 -4.97 20.26
CA THR A 160 -1.05 -5.52 19.77
C THR A 160 -0.75 -5.06 18.35
N LEU A 161 -1.73 -5.13 17.45
CA LEU A 161 -1.60 -4.63 16.07
C LEU A 161 -1.27 -3.13 16.03
N ALA A 162 -1.94 -2.32 16.86
CA ALA A 162 -1.72 -0.87 16.93
C ALA A 162 -0.46 -0.48 17.72
N SER A 163 0.15 -1.42 18.44
CA SER A 163 1.31 -1.16 19.28
C SER A 163 2.59 -0.97 18.45
N LYS A 164 3.58 -0.27 19.03
CA LYS A 164 4.95 -0.20 18.50
C LYS A 164 5.83 -1.35 18.99
N ASP A 165 5.28 -2.30 19.76
CA ASP A 165 6.01 -3.51 20.12
C ASP A 165 5.92 -4.53 18.98
N TRP A 166 6.87 -4.41 18.06
CA TRP A 166 6.96 -5.26 16.87
C TRP A 166 7.35 -6.71 17.18
N SER A 167 7.70 -7.02 18.42
CA SER A 167 8.06 -8.38 18.85
C SER A 167 6.85 -9.23 19.21
N GLN A 168 5.72 -8.61 19.54
CA GLN A 168 4.54 -9.33 19.98
C GLN A 168 3.75 -9.88 18.77
N PRO A 169 3.43 -11.18 18.76
CA PRO A 169 2.54 -11.74 17.76
C PRO A 169 1.11 -11.34 18.05
N ILE A 170 0.33 -11.08 16.99
CA ILE A 170 -1.12 -11.00 17.12
C ILE A 170 -1.61 -12.43 17.41
N PRO A 171 -2.58 -12.65 18.31
CA PRO A 171 -3.14 -13.97 18.56
C PRO A 171 -3.56 -14.69 17.26
N GLY A 172 -3.03 -15.89 17.04
CA GLY A 172 -3.23 -16.67 15.81
C GLY A 172 -2.52 -16.13 14.57
N GLY A 173 -1.74 -15.05 14.69
CA GLY A 173 -0.98 -14.39 13.62
C GLY A 173 0.52 -14.36 13.91
N ARG A 174 1.24 -13.45 13.24
CA ARG A 174 2.71 -13.33 13.39
C ARG A 174 3.13 -12.00 14.02
N ALA A 175 4.32 -11.98 14.63
CA ALA A 175 4.97 -10.75 15.06
C ALA A 175 5.56 -9.99 13.86
N TRP A 176 5.53 -8.66 13.89
CA TRP A 176 6.08 -7.83 12.82
C TRP A 176 7.56 -8.09 12.59
N ARG A 177 8.34 -8.18 13.68
CA ARG A 177 9.79 -8.42 13.64
C ARG A 177 10.15 -9.73 12.93
N THR A 178 9.37 -10.79 13.16
CA THR A 178 9.53 -12.07 12.47
C THR A 178 9.29 -11.92 10.97
N CYS A 179 8.18 -11.28 10.56
CA CYS A 179 7.88 -11.04 9.15
C CYS A 179 8.97 -10.21 8.45
N MET A 180 9.47 -9.17 9.13
CA MET A 180 10.53 -8.31 8.59
C MET A 180 11.84 -9.07 8.40
N GLY A 181 12.24 -9.90 9.36
CA GLY A 181 13.45 -10.72 9.25
C GLY A 181 13.37 -11.71 8.07
N GLU A 182 12.22 -12.36 7.90
CA GLU A 182 11.97 -13.27 6.77
C GLU A 182 11.99 -12.52 5.42
N SER A 183 11.37 -11.32 5.36
CA SER A 183 11.37 -10.48 4.15
C SER A 183 12.79 -10.02 3.79
N GLN A 184 13.60 -9.65 4.78
CA GLN A 184 14.99 -9.28 4.58
C GLN A 184 15.83 -10.46 4.09
N GLN A 185 15.67 -11.63 4.70
CA GLN A 185 16.36 -12.84 4.27
C GLN A 185 15.98 -13.21 2.84
N LEU A 186 14.69 -13.06 2.48
CA LEU A 186 14.23 -13.29 1.12
C LEU A 186 14.86 -12.31 0.13
N SER A 187 14.90 -11.03 0.46
CA SER A 187 15.58 -10.01 -0.38
C SER A 187 17.03 -10.39 -0.67
N ILE A 188 17.78 -10.82 0.36
CA ILE A 188 19.18 -11.25 0.22
C ILE A 188 19.27 -12.47 -0.70
N THR A 189 18.40 -13.46 -0.51
CA THR A 189 18.35 -14.66 -1.35
C THR A 189 18.04 -14.32 -2.80
N LEU A 190 17.08 -13.43 -3.06
CA LEU A 190 16.71 -13.01 -4.42
C LEU A 190 17.86 -12.27 -5.10
N GLN A 191 18.48 -11.31 -4.43
CA GLN A 191 19.65 -10.58 -4.95
C GLN A 191 20.79 -11.54 -5.34
N ARG A 192 21.12 -12.51 -4.47
CA ARG A 192 22.15 -13.52 -4.77
C ARG A 192 21.77 -14.41 -5.95
N SER A 193 20.50 -14.78 -6.07
CA SER A 193 20.04 -15.64 -7.17
C SER A 193 20.09 -14.94 -8.53
N ILE A 194 19.83 -13.62 -8.56
CA ILE A 194 19.91 -12.80 -9.77
C ILE A 194 21.37 -12.68 -10.20
N LEU A 195 22.27 -12.28 -9.30
CA LEU A 195 23.70 -12.15 -9.58
C LEU A 195 24.35 -13.47 -10.03
N ALA A 196 23.95 -14.61 -9.45
CA ALA A 196 24.49 -15.92 -9.84
C ALA A 196 24.09 -16.34 -11.27
N ARG A 197 22.92 -15.90 -11.76
CA ARG A 197 22.47 -16.17 -13.13
C ARG A 197 23.25 -15.37 -14.15
N GLU A 198 23.69 -14.17 -13.80
CA GLU A 198 24.52 -13.32 -14.67
C GLU A 198 25.98 -13.80 -14.76
N CYS A 199 26.53 -14.44 -13.73
CA CYS A 199 27.88 -15.02 -13.77
C CYS A 199 27.97 -16.38 -14.51
N SER A 200 26.84 -16.98 -14.89
CA SER A 200 26.80 -18.30 -15.55
C SER A 200 26.65 -18.21 -17.08
N LEU A 201 26.72 -16.99 -17.64
CA LEU A 201 26.73 -16.66 -19.07
C LEU A 201 28.11 -16.18 -19.49
#